data_AF-A0A8J3KVX0-F1
#
_entry.id   AF-A0A8J3KVX0-F1
#
_cell.length_a   1.000
_cell.length_b   1.000
_cell.length_c   1.000
_cell.angle_alpha   90.00
_cell.angle_beta   90.00
_cell.angle_gamma   90.00
#
_symmetry.space_group_name_H-M   'P 1'
#
loop_
_entity.id
_entity.type
_entity.pdbx_description
1 polymer ?
#
loop_
_entity_poly.entity_id
_entity_poly.type
_entity_poly.pdbx_seq_one_letter_code
_entity_poly.pdbx_strand_id
1 'polypeptide(L)'
;MTTVRDIVFGELIPGRPGQAAGELEAAAERLAGAGLVADQPQAPAAALARAVMTKIAELLDIEVSDMFVGAWRTRSALLTAARETRDQPGLRREVSIRSFTMPWEYEADVDVVVGGSVVTTLTAAVTLQLTVTALAAVVEAGRLTALTAGDSTARGELRVRCSSPEAEHTVVEREQAVDLRQELRLGGGGVALVDGPHDVAAQRGAPVSPDRPVAG
;
A
#
# COMPACT_ATOMS: atom_id res chain seq x y z
N MET A 1 8.08 0.69 11.73
CA MET A 1 7.19 -0.42 11.35
C MET A 1 7.45 -0.71 9.89
N THR A 2 7.10 -1.90 9.38
CA THR A 2 7.39 -2.25 7.99
C THR A 2 6.53 -1.40 7.06
N THR A 3 7.13 -0.88 6.00
CA THR A 3 6.45 -0.07 4.98
C THR A 3 6.32 -0.83 3.66
N VAL A 4 5.45 -0.36 2.76
CA VAL A 4 5.37 -0.87 1.38
C VAL A 4 6.71 -0.73 0.68
N ARG A 5 7.42 0.37 0.90
CA ARG A 5 8.80 0.57 0.42
C ARG A 5 9.72 -0.56 0.88
N ASP A 6 9.65 -0.97 2.15
CA ASP A 6 10.49 -2.06 2.68
C ASP A 6 10.17 -3.41 2.02
N ILE A 7 8.90 -3.67 1.67
CA ILE A 7 8.53 -4.90 0.97
C ILE A 7 9.00 -4.86 -0.49
N VAL A 8 8.84 -3.72 -1.17
CA VAL A 8 9.19 -3.58 -2.59
C VAL A 8 10.71 -3.54 -2.77
N PHE A 9 11.41 -2.65 -2.06
CA PHE A 9 12.86 -2.46 -2.20
C PHE A 9 13.70 -3.32 -1.22
N GLY A 10 13.05 -4.08 -0.33
CA GLY A 10 13.71 -4.83 0.72
C GLY A 10 13.98 -3.99 1.98
N GLU A 11 14.01 -4.65 3.14
CA GLU A 11 14.24 -3.99 4.43
C GLU A 11 15.48 -3.07 4.44
N LEU A 12 15.28 -1.85 4.95
CA LEU A 12 16.24 -1.16 5.80
C LEU A 12 16.37 -1.92 7.14
N ILE A 13 16.99 -3.11 7.15
CA ILE A 13 17.31 -3.78 8.43
C ILE A 13 18.16 -2.80 9.24
N PRO A 14 17.79 -2.44 10.48
CA PRO A 14 18.68 -1.69 11.36
C PRO A 14 19.95 -2.51 11.59
N GLY A 15 21.03 -2.18 10.87
CA GLY A 15 22.32 -2.88 10.97
C GLY A 15 23.01 -3.24 9.65
N ARG A 16 22.35 -3.11 8.48
CA ARG A 16 23.02 -3.22 7.16
C ARG A 16 22.67 -2.05 6.23
N PRO A 17 23.40 -0.94 6.28
CA PRO A 17 23.30 0.08 5.25
C PRO A 17 23.75 -0.52 3.90
N GLY A 18 22.84 -0.70 2.94
CA GLY A 18 23.23 -1.01 1.55
C GLY A 18 22.24 -1.78 0.68
N GLN A 19 21.34 -2.61 1.24
CA GLN A 19 20.50 -3.49 0.40
C GLN A 19 19.34 -2.73 -0.28
N ALA A 20 18.54 -1.99 0.48
CA ALA A 20 17.46 -1.17 -0.09
C ALA A 20 17.96 -0.11 -1.09
N ALA A 21 19.11 0.51 -0.80
CA ALA A 21 19.75 1.45 -1.72
C ALA A 21 20.23 0.77 -3.01
N GLY A 22 20.77 -0.45 -2.92
CA GLY A 22 21.15 -1.23 -4.09
C GLY A 22 19.95 -1.68 -4.94
N GLU A 23 18.84 -2.04 -4.32
CA GLU A 23 17.61 -2.42 -5.03
C GLU A 23 16.94 -1.21 -5.69
N LEU A 24 16.95 -0.05 -5.01
CA LEU A 24 16.49 1.21 -5.57
C LEU A 24 17.33 1.62 -6.79
N GLU A 25 18.66 1.47 -6.69
CA GLU A 25 19.57 1.73 -7.79
C GLU A 25 19.33 0.77 -8.96
N ALA A 26 19.20 -0.53 -8.68
CA ALA A 26 18.90 -1.52 -9.71
C ALA A 26 17.53 -1.27 -10.39
N ALA A 27 16.53 -0.80 -9.63
CA ALA A 27 15.25 -0.39 -10.19
C ALA A 27 15.38 0.84 -11.08
N ALA A 28 16.21 1.81 -10.70
CA ALA A 28 16.52 2.98 -11.51
C ALA A 28 17.26 2.61 -12.81
N GLU A 29 18.20 1.66 -12.75
CA GLU A 29 18.88 1.12 -13.92
C GLU A 29 17.90 0.41 -14.87
N ARG A 30 16.97 -0.39 -14.34
CA ARG A 30 15.90 -1.02 -15.14
C ARG A 30 14.98 0.02 -15.78
N LEU A 31 14.60 1.06 -15.04
CA LEU A 31 13.77 2.14 -15.55
C LEU A 31 14.48 2.92 -16.68
N ALA A 32 15.76 3.24 -16.50
CA ALA A 32 16.57 3.89 -17.53
C ALA A 32 16.74 2.99 -18.77
N GLY A 33 17.03 1.69 -18.57
CA GLY A 33 17.17 0.71 -19.65
C GLY A 33 15.88 0.43 -20.41
N ALA A 34 14.72 0.64 -19.78
CA ALA A 34 13.41 0.55 -20.43
C ALA A 34 13.14 1.73 -21.39
N GLY A 35 13.92 2.82 -21.31
CA GLY A 35 13.74 4.00 -22.16
C GLY A 35 12.51 4.83 -21.83
N LEU A 36 11.88 4.63 -20.66
CA LEU A 36 10.72 5.40 -20.20
C LEU A 36 11.08 6.85 -19.86
N VAL A 37 12.35 7.11 -19.59
CA VAL A 37 12.90 8.45 -19.38
C VAL A 37 14.01 8.68 -20.39
N ALA A 38 13.83 9.68 -21.25
CA ALA A 38 14.81 10.02 -22.28
C ALA A 38 15.92 10.92 -21.73
N ASP A 39 17.12 10.80 -22.31
CA ASP A 39 18.22 11.73 -22.06
C ASP A 39 17.78 13.17 -22.34
N GLN A 40 18.08 14.06 -21.39
CA GLN A 40 17.89 15.49 -21.55
C GLN A 40 19.25 16.18 -21.60
N PRO A 41 19.37 17.32 -22.32
CA PRO A 41 20.62 18.08 -22.37
C PRO A 41 21.17 18.46 -20.99
N GLN A 42 20.27 18.65 -20.01
CA GLN A 42 20.63 19.02 -18.64
C GLN A 42 20.71 17.84 -17.67
N ALA A 43 20.24 16.65 -18.03
CA ALA A 43 20.20 15.49 -17.14
C ALA A 43 20.15 14.16 -17.92
N PRO A 44 21.11 13.24 -17.70
CA PRO A 44 21.07 11.94 -18.34
C PRO A 44 19.93 11.08 -17.80
N ALA A 45 19.44 10.15 -18.61
CA ALA A 45 18.32 9.26 -18.30
C ALA A 45 18.53 8.50 -16.98
N ALA A 46 19.74 8.03 -16.70
CA ALA A 46 20.08 7.36 -15.44
C ALA A 46 19.88 8.27 -14.21
N ALA A 47 20.23 9.56 -14.30
CA ALA A 47 20.03 10.50 -13.20
C ALA A 47 18.54 10.80 -12.98
N LEU A 48 17.78 10.95 -14.07
CA LEU A 48 16.33 11.15 -14.00
C LEU A 48 15.62 9.90 -13.45
N ALA A 49 16.02 8.70 -13.88
CA ALA A 49 15.47 7.45 -13.38
C ALA A 49 15.72 7.28 -11.88
N ARG A 50 16.92 7.61 -11.38
CA ARG A 50 17.20 7.61 -9.93
C ARG A 50 16.30 8.59 -9.18
N ALA A 51 16.11 9.79 -9.71
CA ALA A 51 15.25 10.80 -9.09
C ALA A 51 13.78 10.32 -9.03
N VAL A 52 13.28 9.75 -10.13
CA VAL A 52 11.94 9.14 -10.19
C VAL A 52 11.81 8.01 -9.17
N MET A 53 12.76 7.07 -9.16
CA MET A 53 12.70 5.94 -8.23
C MET A 53 12.77 6.38 -6.77
N THR A 54 13.58 7.38 -6.46
CA THR A 54 13.62 8.00 -5.13
C THR A 54 12.27 8.59 -4.76
N LYS A 55 11.62 9.31 -5.69
CA LYS A 55 10.28 9.86 -5.48
C LYS A 55 9.22 8.78 -5.29
N ILE A 56 9.28 7.70 -6.06
CA ILE A 56 8.38 6.54 -5.89
C ILE A 56 8.62 5.92 -4.52
N ALA A 57 9.87 5.71 -4.11
CA ALA A 57 10.18 5.20 -2.78
C ALA A 57 9.59 6.09 -1.67
N GLU A 58 9.68 7.41 -1.79
CA GLU A 58 9.01 8.36 -0.89
C GLU A 58 7.49 8.16 -0.82
N LEU A 59 6.82 7.96 -1.97
CA LEU A 59 5.37 7.74 -2.02
C LEU A 59 4.95 6.40 -1.40
N LEU A 60 5.85 5.41 -1.40
CA LEU A 60 5.63 4.09 -0.82
C LEU A 60 5.96 4.00 0.68
N ASP A 61 6.13 5.13 1.37
CA ASP A 61 6.24 5.20 2.83
C ASP A 61 4.90 4.95 3.53
N ILE A 62 4.20 3.91 3.10
CA ILE A 62 2.88 3.54 3.59
C ILE A 62 3.09 2.37 4.55
N GLU A 63 2.57 2.49 5.77
CA GLU A 63 2.68 1.41 6.74
C GLU A 63 1.82 0.21 6.31
N VAL A 64 2.39 -1.00 6.39
CA VAL A 64 1.64 -2.21 6.01
C VAL A 64 0.48 -2.46 6.98
N SER A 65 0.60 -2.02 8.25
CA SER A 65 -0.47 -1.97 9.25
C SER A 65 -1.75 -1.32 8.72
N ASP A 66 -1.65 -0.19 8.02
CA ASP A 66 -2.81 0.54 7.50
C ASP A 66 -3.52 -0.26 6.39
N MET A 67 -2.75 -0.97 5.57
CA MET A 67 -3.30 -1.87 4.55
C MET A 67 -4.11 -3.00 5.17
N PHE A 68 -3.62 -3.58 6.26
CA PHE A 68 -4.33 -4.64 6.98
C PHE A 68 -5.67 -4.18 7.53
N VAL A 69 -5.71 -3.00 8.14
CA VAL A 69 -6.94 -2.44 8.69
C VAL A 69 -7.98 -2.25 7.59
N GLY A 70 -7.58 -1.70 6.44
CA GLY A 70 -8.45 -1.54 5.28
C GLY A 70 -9.04 -2.86 4.79
N ALA A 71 -8.21 -3.89 4.66
CA ALA A 71 -8.65 -5.19 4.14
C ALA A 71 -9.50 -6.01 5.12
N TRP A 72 -9.29 -5.86 6.43
CA TRP A 72 -10.15 -6.51 7.41
C TRP A 72 -11.55 -5.90 7.45
N ARG A 73 -11.64 -4.58 7.22
CA ARG A 73 -12.92 -3.86 7.11
C ARG A 73 -13.73 -4.27 5.88
N THR A 74 -13.12 -4.83 4.84
CA THR A 74 -13.86 -5.30 3.65
C THR A 74 -14.31 -6.76 3.75
N ARG A 75 -13.93 -7.49 4.82
CA ARG A 75 -14.25 -8.91 4.96
C ARG A 75 -15.51 -9.16 5.76
N SER A 76 -16.49 -9.79 5.09
CA SER A 76 -17.79 -10.13 5.66
C SER A 76 -17.72 -10.96 6.94
N ALA A 77 -16.80 -11.92 7.08
CA ALA A 77 -16.72 -12.77 8.28
C ALA A 77 -16.31 -11.98 9.53
N LEU A 78 -15.29 -11.12 9.42
CA LEU A 78 -14.83 -10.24 10.50
C LEU A 78 -15.87 -9.15 10.80
N LEU A 79 -16.49 -8.58 9.76
CA LEU A 79 -17.58 -7.62 9.91
C LEU A 79 -18.80 -8.23 10.60
N THR A 80 -19.19 -9.46 10.26
CA THR A 80 -20.31 -10.16 10.89
C THR A 80 -20.02 -10.41 12.37
N ALA A 81 -18.83 -10.95 12.69
CA ALA A 81 -18.40 -11.12 14.07
C ALA A 81 -18.35 -9.78 14.83
N ALA A 82 -17.90 -8.71 14.18
CA ALA A 82 -17.87 -7.38 14.77
C ALA A 82 -19.28 -6.84 15.06
N ARG A 83 -20.24 -7.01 14.13
CA ARG A 83 -21.63 -6.61 14.35
C ARG A 83 -22.28 -7.42 15.47
N GLU A 84 -22.14 -8.74 15.45
CA GLU A 84 -22.70 -9.62 16.48
C GLU A 84 -22.16 -9.31 17.88
N THR A 85 -20.84 -9.13 18.01
CA THR A 85 -20.21 -8.86 19.32
C THR A 85 -20.45 -7.44 19.82
N ARG A 86 -20.70 -6.49 18.91
CA ARG A 86 -21.15 -5.15 19.28
C ARG A 86 -22.58 -5.17 19.82
N ASP A 87 -23.45 -5.93 19.18
CA ASP A 87 -24.87 -5.98 19.53
C ASP A 87 -25.14 -6.87 20.76
N GLN A 88 -24.16 -7.70 21.17
CA GLN A 88 -24.20 -8.55 22.37
C GLN A 88 -22.98 -8.31 23.29
N PRO A 89 -23.09 -7.42 24.28
CA PRO A 89 -22.00 -7.14 25.22
C PRO A 89 -21.50 -8.40 25.94
N GLY A 90 -20.17 -8.61 25.95
CA GLY A 90 -19.53 -9.79 26.54
C GLY A 90 -19.43 -11.00 25.60
N LEU A 91 -20.02 -10.93 24.40
CA LEU A 91 -19.81 -11.95 23.37
C LEU A 91 -18.40 -11.82 22.79
N ARG A 92 -17.66 -12.93 22.85
CA ARG A 92 -16.36 -13.10 22.19
C ARG A 92 -16.52 -14.05 21.02
N ARG A 93 -16.06 -13.64 19.83
CA ARG A 93 -16.06 -14.48 18.63
C ARG A 93 -14.64 -14.74 18.17
N GLU A 94 -14.34 -16.00 17.92
CA GLU A 94 -13.12 -16.41 17.24
C GLU A 94 -13.44 -16.73 15.78
N VAL A 95 -12.74 -16.07 14.87
CA VAL A 95 -12.88 -16.25 13.42
C VAL A 95 -11.59 -16.88 12.91
N SER A 96 -11.69 -18.11 12.38
CA SER A 96 -10.56 -18.81 11.77
C SER A 96 -10.65 -18.79 10.25
N ILE A 97 -9.54 -18.48 9.61
CA ILE A 97 -9.39 -18.39 8.15
C ILE A 97 -8.19 -19.25 7.76
N ARG A 98 -8.43 -20.30 6.97
CA ARG A 98 -7.41 -21.30 6.60
C ARG A 98 -6.26 -20.69 5.79
N SER A 99 -6.61 -19.87 4.80
CA SER A 99 -5.67 -19.12 3.98
C SER A 99 -6.30 -17.78 3.62
N PHE A 100 -5.51 -16.72 3.71
CA PHE A 100 -5.93 -15.37 3.39
C PHE A 100 -4.96 -14.78 2.39
N THR A 101 -5.47 -14.44 1.20
CA THR A 101 -4.74 -13.66 0.21
C THR A 101 -5.40 -12.29 0.05
N MET A 102 -4.59 -11.25 0.09
CA MET A 102 -5.02 -9.86 0.06
C MET A 102 -4.28 -9.10 -1.02
N PRO A 103 -4.95 -8.79 -2.15
CA PRO A 103 -4.41 -7.85 -3.11
C PRO A 103 -4.60 -6.43 -2.57
N TRP A 104 -3.56 -5.62 -2.71
CA TRP A 104 -3.59 -4.18 -2.53
C TRP A 104 -2.92 -3.54 -3.73
N GLU A 105 -3.54 -2.49 -4.24
CA GLU A 105 -3.09 -1.80 -5.44
C GLU A 105 -3.01 -0.31 -5.12
N TYR A 106 -1.94 0.34 -5.57
CA TYR A 106 -1.74 1.77 -5.43
C TYR A 106 -1.11 2.32 -6.70
N GLU A 107 -1.72 3.37 -7.24
CA GLU A 107 -1.22 4.08 -8.40
C GLU A 107 -0.92 5.53 -8.03
N ALA A 108 0.22 6.03 -8.50
CA ALA A 108 0.60 7.42 -8.34
C ALA A 108 1.29 7.93 -9.61
N ASP A 109 0.93 9.14 -10.01
CA ASP A 109 1.58 9.83 -11.13
C ASP A 109 2.77 10.66 -10.64
N VAL A 110 3.87 10.58 -11.38
CA VAL A 110 5.12 11.29 -11.13
C VAL A 110 5.48 12.09 -12.37
N ASP A 111 5.39 13.41 -12.26
CA ASP A 111 5.85 14.33 -13.29
C ASP A 111 7.37 14.48 -13.25
N VAL A 112 8.02 14.19 -14.39
CA VAL A 112 9.46 14.39 -14.57
C VAL A 112 9.69 15.78 -15.13
N VAL A 113 10.21 16.68 -14.30
CA VAL A 113 10.44 18.08 -14.66
C VAL A 113 11.93 18.33 -14.88
N VAL A 114 12.29 18.86 -16.07
CA VAL A 114 13.66 19.28 -16.40
C VAL A 114 13.63 20.72 -16.88
N GLY A 115 14.46 21.58 -16.26
CA GLY A 115 14.49 23.00 -16.61
C GLY A 115 13.17 23.75 -16.39
N GLY A 116 12.31 23.23 -15.51
CA GLY A 116 10.99 23.82 -15.21
C GLY A 116 9.86 23.38 -16.13
N SER A 117 10.13 22.50 -17.11
CA SER A 117 9.12 21.93 -18.01
C SER A 117 8.89 20.45 -17.71
N VAL A 118 7.63 20.00 -17.69
CA VAL A 118 7.30 18.57 -17.63
C VAL A 118 7.73 17.93 -18.94
N VAL A 119 8.66 16.98 -18.86
CA VAL A 119 9.19 16.25 -20.00
C VAL A 119 8.39 14.98 -20.24
N THR A 120 7.98 14.31 -19.17
CA THR A 120 7.10 13.14 -19.21
C THR A 120 6.40 12.96 -17.87
N THR A 121 5.29 12.22 -17.88
CA THR A 121 4.58 11.79 -16.68
C THR A 121 4.59 10.27 -16.65
N LEU A 122 5.04 9.72 -15.51
CA LEU A 122 5.12 8.29 -15.28
C LEU A 122 4.07 7.88 -14.24
N THR A 123 3.33 6.83 -14.51
CA THR A 123 2.42 6.24 -13.52
C THR A 123 3.10 5.06 -12.86
N ALA A 124 3.42 5.18 -11.58
CA ALA A 124 3.90 4.08 -10.75
C ALA A 124 2.70 3.28 -10.24
N ALA A 125 2.62 2.01 -10.62
CA ALA A 125 1.60 1.06 -10.16
C ALA A 125 2.25 0.02 -9.26
N VAL A 126 1.84 -0.02 -8.00
CA VAL A 126 2.31 -1.01 -7.02
C VAL A 126 1.21 -2.00 -6.73
N THR A 127 1.55 -3.28 -6.80
CA THR A 127 0.70 -4.35 -6.31
C THR A 127 1.39 -5.03 -5.13
N LEU A 128 0.63 -5.27 -4.08
CA LEU A 128 1.05 -6.05 -2.93
C LEU A 128 0.08 -7.20 -2.75
N GLN A 129 0.61 -8.41 -2.71
CA GLN A 129 -0.13 -9.61 -2.41
C GLN A 129 0.40 -10.21 -1.13
N LEU A 130 -0.37 -10.10 -0.06
CA LEU A 130 -0.08 -10.82 1.16
C LEU A 130 -0.77 -12.18 1.16
N THR A 131 -0.03 -13.23 1.49
CA THR A 131 -0.54 -14.58 1.73
C THR A 131 -0.28 -14.98 3.18
N VAL A 132 -1.34 -15.41 3.88
CA VAL A 132 -1.29 -15.77 5.29
C VAL A 132 -1.92 -17.14 5.49
N THR A 133 -1.23 -18.00 6.21
CA THR A 133 -1.74 -19.33 6.57
C THR A 133 -2.29 -19.34 8.00
N ALA A 134 -3.37 -20.10 8.22
CA ALA A 134 -3.94 -20.36 9.55
C ALA A 134 -4.16 -19.10 10.41
N LEU A 135 -4.91 -18.13 9.89
CA LEU A 135 -5.24 -16.90 10.61
C LEU A 135 -6.38 -17.17 11.61
N ALA A 136 -6.20 -16.81 12.87
CA ALA A 136 -7.21 -16.81 13.90
C ALA A 136 -7.33 -15.41 14.50
N ALA A 137 -8.54 -14.85 14.48
CA ALA A 137 -8.86 -13.51 14.91
C ALA A 137 -9.88 -13.55 16.05
N VAL A 138 -9.63 -12.81 17.13
CA VAL A 138 -10.60 -12.62 18.21
C VAL A 138 -11.26 -11.27 18.05
N VAL A 139 -12.58 -11.26 17.93
CA VAL A 139 -13.40 -10.07 17.87
C VAL A 139 -14.25 -9.97 19.14
N GLU A 140 -14.25 -8.81 19.76
CA GLU A 140 -15.00 -8.49 20.97
C GLU A 140 -15.49 -7.04 20.90
N ALA A 141 -16.74 -6.81 21.27
CA ALA A 141 -17.37 -5.48 21.24
C ALA A 141 -17.18 -4.71 19.89
N GLY A 142 -17.21 -5.44 18.77
CA GLY A 142 -16.99 -4.84 17.44
C GLY A 142 -15.55 -4.52 17.07
N ARG A 143 -14.58 -4.98 17.88
CA ARG A 143 -13.16 -4.68 17.73
C ARG A 143 -12.35 -5.97 17.62
N LEU A 144 -11.34 -5.96 16.77
CA LEU A 144 -10.35 -7.02 16.74
C LEU A 144 -9.38 -6.82 17.92
N THR A 145 -9.39 -7.77 18.86
CA THR A 145 -8.62 -7.69 20.11
C THR A 145 -7.43 -8.63 20.16
N ALA A 146 -7.43 -9.71 19.38
CA ALA A 146 -6.26 -10.58 19.23
C ALA A 146 -6.17 -11.16 17.81
N LEU A 147 -4.95 -11.45 17.38
CA LEU A 147 -4.66 -12.10 16.11
C LEU A 147 -3.51 -13.09 16.27
N THR A 148 -3.72 -14.29 15.77
CA THR A 148 -2.67 -15.31 15.60
C THR A 148 -2.62 -15.67 14.12
N ALA A 149 -1.43 -15.77 13.57
CA ALA A 149 -1.22 -16.21 12.19
C ALA A 149 -0.11 -17.25 12.16
N GLY A 150 -0.18 -18.16 11.20
CA GLY A 150 0.94 -19.00 10.80
C GLY A 150 1.90 -18.24 9.89
N ASP A 151 2.52 -18.95 8.96
CA ASP A 151 3.45 -18.36 8.00
C ASP A 151 2.73 -17.31 7.14
N SER A 152 3.38 -16.17 6.96
CA SER A 152 2.88 -15.05 6.16
C SER A 152 3.97 -14.54 5.23
N THR A 153 3.64 -14.39 3.95
CA THR A 153 4.51 -13.82 2.91
C THR A 153 3.84 -12.65 2.23
N ALA A 154 4.60 -11.60 1.93
CA ALA A 154 4.17 -10.47 1.11
C ALA A 154 4.97 -10.46 -0.19
N ARG A 155 4.27 -10.48 -1.32
CA ARG A 155 4.84 -10.27 -2.64
C ARG A 155 4.53 -8.85 -3.09
N GLY A 156 5.55 -8.06 -3.37
CA GLY A 156 5.44 -6.71 -3.91
C GLY A 156 5.93 -6.65 -5.34
N GLU A 157 5.18 -5.98 -6.19
CA GLU A 157 5.55 -5.67 -7.56
C GLU A 157 5.38 -4.17 -7.80
N LEU A 158 6.40 -3.55 -8.39
CA LEU A 158 6.34 -2.17 -8.84
C LEU A 158 6.48 -2.16 -10.36
N ARG A 159 5.44 -1.65 -11.01
CA ARG A 159 5.37 -1.39 -12.44
C ARG A 159 5.39 0.10 -12.68
N VAL A 160 6.08 0.53 -13.72
CA VAL A 160 6.08 1.92 -14.16
C VAL A 160 5.54 1.96 -15.57
N ARG A 161 4.52 2.80 -15.77
CA ARG A 161 3.92 3.09 -17.06
C ARG A 161 4.33 4.47 -17.53
N CYS A 162 4.57 4.62 -18.81
CA CYS A 162 4.65 5.91 -19.47
C CYS A 162 3.48 6.05 -20.44
N SER A 163 2.94 7.26 -20.58
CA SER A 163 1.88 7.55 -21.56
C SER A 163 2.44 7.76 -22.98
N SER A 164 3.74 8.02 -23.13
CA SER A 164 4.39 8.18 -24.43
C SER A 164 5.88 7.82 -24.37
N PRO A 165 6.32 6.69 -24.97
CA PRO A 165 5.47 5.64 -25.56
C PRO A 165 4.61 4.95 -24.49
N GLU A 166 3.43 4.46 -24.89
CA GLU A 166 2.59 3.62 -24.01
C GLU A 166 3.31 2.29 -23.77
N ALA A 167 3.95 2.19 -22.61
CA ALA A 167 4.72 1.03 -22.22
C ALA A 167 4.65 0.85 -20.71
N GLU A 168 4.49 -0.39 -20.26
CA GLU A 168 4.51 -0.79 -18.86
C GLU A 168 5.74 -1.67 -18.61
N HIS A 169 6.50 -1.37 -17.58
CA HIS A 169 7.68 -2.15 -17.20
C HIS A 169 7.67 -2.47 -15.72
N THR A 170 7.78 -3.76 -15.39
CA THR A 170 8.07 -4.20 -14.02
C THR A 170 9.51 -3.84 -13.70
N VAL A 171 9.68 -2.88 -12.78
CA VAL A 171 11.00 -2.43 -12.34
C VAL A 171 11.42 -3.11 -11.05
N VAL A 172 10.49 -3.67 -10.27
CA VAL A 172 10.78 -4.46 -9.08
C VAL A 172 9.74 -5.56 -8.93
N GLU A 173 10.19 -6.75 -8.56
CA GLU A 173 9.34 -7.84 -8.09
C GLU A 173 10.06 -8.55 -6.95
N ARG A 174 9.36 -8.73 -5.82
CA ARG A 174 9.97 -9.28 -4.60
C ARG A 174 8.95 -10.04 -3.77
N GLU A 175 9.42 -11.06 -3.06
CA GLU A 175 8.66 -11.74 -2.01
C GLU A 175 9.47 -11.76 -0.71
N GLN A 176 8.79 -11.47 0.41
CA GLN A 176 9.39 -11.40 1.73
C GLN A 176 8.48 -12.01 2.79
N ALA A 177 9.07 -12.71 3.77
CA ALA A 177 8.35 -13.17 4.96
C ALA A 177 7.98 -11.98 5.87
N VAL A 178 6.76 -11.97 6.39
CA VAL A 178 6.25 -10.89 7.26
C VAL A 178 5.76 -11.50 8.57
N ASP A 179 6.13 -10.93 9.71
CA ASP A 179 5.55 -11.31 11.00
C ASP A 179 4.35 -10.43 11.33
N LEU A 180 3.15 -10.91 10.99
CA LEU A 180 1.90 -10.19 11.21
C LEU A 180 1.67 -9.77 12.66
N ARG A 181 2.21 -10.52 13.63
CA ARG A 181 2.04 -10.19 15.05
C ARG A 181 2.85 -8.95 15.43
N GLN A 182 3.97 -8.70 14.76
CA GLN A 182 4.79 -7.52 14.97
C GLN A 182 4.23 -6.30 14.25
N GLU A 183 3.67 -6.50 13.05
CA GLU A 183 3.06 -5.42 12.27
C GLU A 183 1.73 -4.95 12.84
N LEU A 184 0.90 -5.87 13.35
CA LEU A 184 -0.40 -5.52 13.91
C LEU A 184 -0.30 -5.39 15.42
N ARG A 185 0.18 -4.22 15.86
CA ARG A 185 0.10 -3.83 17.26
C ARG A 185 -1.34 -3.53 17.63
N LEU A 186 -2.09 -4.58 17.97
CA LEU A 186 -3.39 -4.48 18.60
C LEU A 186 -3.16 -3.89 20.00
N GLY A 187 -3.18 -2.55 20.12
CA GLY A 187 -3.06 -1.87 21.40
C GLY A 187 -4.15 -2.29 22.37
N GLY A 188 -4.12 -1.81 23.62
CA GLY A 188 -5.04 -2.23 24.69
C GLY A 188 -6.54 -2.07 24.41
N GLY A 189 -6.92 -1.36 23.34
CA GLY A 189 -8.31 -1.18 22.89
C GLY A 189 -8.68 -1.85 21.55
N GLY A 190 -7.78 -2.61 20.91
CA GLY A 190 -8.04 -3.30 19.63
C GLY A 190 -8.32 -2.40 18.42
N VAL A 191 -8.45 -3.01 17.23
CA VAL A 191 -8.75 -2.31 15.97
C VAL A 191 -10.26 -2.30 15.71
N ALA A 192 -10.85 -1.13 15.48
CA ALA A 192 -12.26 -1.03 15.13
C ALA A 192 -12.52 -1.54 13.71
N LEU A 193 -13.34 -2.60 13.60
CA LEU A 193 -13.71 -3.23 12.33
C LEU A 193 -14.99 -2.63 11.71
N VAL A 194 -15.79 -1.92 12.52
CA VAL A 194 -16.99 -1.20 12.09
C VAL A 194 -16.85 0.26 12.50
N ASP A 195 -17.29 1.18 11.62
CA ASP A 195 -17.31 2.60 11.96
C ASP A 195 -18.23 2.82 13.17
N GLY A 196 -17.73 3.58 14.14
CA GLY A 196 -18.56 4.05 15.24
C GLY A 196 -19.54 5.12 14.75
N PRO A 197 -20.61 5.42 15.50
CA PRO A 197 -21.53 6.53 15.20
C PRO A 197 -20.85 7.91 15.10
N HIS A 198 -19.55 8.02 15.43
CA HIS A 198 -18.76 9.25 15.37
C HIS A 198 -18.01 9.49 14.05
N ASP A 199 -17.94 8.53 13.12
CA ASP A 199 -17.10 8.69 11.90
C ASP A 199 -17.86 9.20 10.65
N VAL A 200 -19.20 9.20 10.69
CA VAL A 200 -20.04 9.66 9.55
C VAL A 200 -19.98 11.19 9.37
N ALA A 201 -19.49 11.93 10.37
CA ALA A 201 -19.39 13.39 10.31
C ALA A 201 -18.18 13.89 9.53
N ALA A 202 -17.11 13.10 9.39
CA ALA A 202 -15.87 13.52 8.72
C ALA A 202 -15.87 13.28 7.20
N GLN A 203 -16.79 12.45 6.68
CA GLN A 203 -16.84 12.07 5.25
C GLN A 203 -17.92 12.80 4.43
N ARG A 204 -18.69 13.73 5.03
CA ARG A 204 -19.70 14.55 4.32
C ARG A 204 -19.16 15.92 3.85
N GLY A 205 -17.90 15.96 3.42
CA GLY A 205 -17.26 17.13 2.83
C GLY A 205 -17.22 17.09 1.30
N ALA A 206 -18.37 17.09 0.64
CA ALA A 206 -18.65 17.75 -0.66
C ALA A 206 -19.91 17.16 -1.33
N PRO A 207 -20.99 17.94 -1.48
CA PRO A 207 -21.84 17.84 -2.65
C PRO A 207 -21.30 18.79 -3.73
N VAL A 208 -20.93 18.17 -4.86
CA VAL A 208 -20.78 18.80 -6.18
C VAL A 208 -22.02 19.65 -6.47
N SER A 209 -21.83 20.93 -6.76
CA SER A 209 -22.86 21.82 -7.26
C SER A 209 -23.00 21.60 -8.77
N PRO A 210 -24.16 21.16 -9.30
CA PRO A 210 -24.39 21.17 -10.75
C PRO A 210 -24.96 22.53 -11.17
N ASP A 211 -24.28 23.10 -12.17
CA ASP A 211 -24.80 23.82 -13.34
C ASP A 211 -25.97 24.81 -13.18
N ARG A 212 -25.74 26.05 -13.63
CA ARG A 212 -26.74 27.13 -13.68
C ARG A 212 -26.96 27.49 -15.16
N PRO A 213 -28.21 27.49 -15.69
CA PRO A 213 -28.44 27.89 -17.07
C PRO A 213 -28.39 29.43 -17.16
N VAL A 214 -27.68 29.95 -18.16
CA VAL A 214 -27.81 31.36 -18.56
C VAL A 214 -28.76 31.39 -19.76
N ALA A 215 -29.99 31.79 -19.49
CA ALA A 215 -30.91 32.34 -20.47
C ALA A 215 -30.93 33.87 -20.27
N GLY A 216 -30.70 34.62 -21.34
CA GLY A 216 -30.70 36.08 -21.38
C GLY A 216 -30.10 36.58 -22.69
#